data_AF-C9MS02-F1
#
_entry.id   AF-C9MS02-F1
#
_cell.length_a   1.000
_cell.length_b   1.000
_cell.length_c   1.000
_cell.angle_alpha   90.00
_cell.angle_beta   90.00
_cell.angle_gamma   90.00
#
_symmetry.space_group_name_H-M   'P 1'
#
loop_
_entity.id
_entity.type
_entity.pdbx_description
1 polymer ?
#
loop_
_entity_poly.entity_id
_entity_poly.type
_entity_poly.pdbx_seq_one_letter_code
_entity_poly.pdbx_strand_id
1 'polypeptide(L)' 'MYSCKDCGRQFQGGLRINNISLCNDYLTANRTISDLSTLYKCSERTIRRRLSLVVDSFTATYPKSAVIILDTTYF' A
#
# COMPACT_ATOMS: atom_id res chain seq x y z
N MET A 1 -7.37 18.80 -16.62
CA MET A 1 -7.97 17.47 -16.31
C MET A 1 -9.42 17.53 -16.74
N TYR A 2 -9.83 16.74 -17.73
CA TYR A 2 -11.21 16.79 -18.25
C TYR A 2 -12.10 15.83 -17.48
N SER A 3 -13.23 16.32 -16.99
CA SER A 3 -14.26 15.51 -16.34
C SER A 3 -15.64 15.86 -16.88
N CYS A 4 -16.46 14.83 -17.04
CA CYS A 4 -17.89 14.93 -17.29
C CYS A 4 -18.57 15.61 -16.10
N LYS A 5 -19.26 16.73 -16.32
CA LYS A 5 -20.01 17.44 -15.26
C LYS A 5 -21.27 16.68 -14.83
N ASP A 6 -21.95 16.03 -15.77
CA ASP A 6 -23.21 15.33 -15.47
C ASP A 6 -23.01 14.05 -14.65
N CYS A 7 -21.90 13.36 -14.90
CA CYS A 7 -21.61 12.06 -14.29
C CYS A 7 -20.44 12.10 -13.29
N GLY A 8 -19.76 13.23 -13.13
CA GLY A 8 -18.60 13.41 -12.24
C GLY A 8 -17.36 12.58 -12.62
N ARG A 9 -17.42 11.79 -13.69
CA ARG A 9 -16.33 10.90 -14.10
C ARG A 9 -15.27 11.67 -14.87
N GLN A 10 -14.01 11.33 -14.64
CA GLN A 10 -12.88 11.89 -15.36
C GLN A 10 -12.59 11.09 -16.61
N PHE A 11 -12.29 11.77 -17.70
CA PHE A 11 -11.80 11.12 -18.93
C PHE A 11 -10.37 10.69 -18.70
N GLN A 12 -10.14 9.38 -18.74
CA GLN A 12 -8.88 8.77 -18.34
C GLN A 12 -8.26 8.04 -19.53
N GLY A 13 -7.13 8.54 -20.02
CA GLY A 13 -6.34 7.91 -21.08
C GLY A 13 -5.30 6.91 -20.57
N GLY A 14 -5.62 6.09 -19.57
CA GLY A 14 -4.68 5.11 -19.02
C GLY A 14 -5.19 4.31 -17.81
N LEU A 15 -4.47 3.25 -17.46
CA LEU A 15 -4.76 2.40 -16.29
C LEU A 15 -4.38 3.12 -15.00
N ARG A 16 -5.36 3.34 -14.12
CA ARG A 16 -5.10 3.79 -12.75
C ARG A 16 -4.58 2.64 -11.92
N ILE A 17 -3.42 2.83 -11.32
CA ILE A 17 -2.89 1.92 -10.30
C ILE A 17 -3.85 1.93 -9.10
N ASN A 18 -4.34 0.75 -8.70
CA ASN A 18 -5.11 0.56 -7.49
C ASN A 18 -4.14 0.34 -6.32
N ASN A 19 -4.27 1.13 -5.25
CA ASN A 19 -3.35 1.08 -4.11
C ASN A 19 -3.50 -0.23 -3.31
N ILE A 20 -4.69 -0.82 -3.25
CA ILE A 20 -4.93 -2.07 -2.52
C ILE A 20 -4.26 -3.23 -3.24
N SER A 21 -4.43 -3.34 -4.56
CA SER A 21 -3.78 -4.39 -5.35
C SER A 21 -2.25 -4.24 -5.30
N LEU A 22 -1.74 -3.02 -5.43
CA LEU A 22 -0.31 -2.74 -5.34
C LEU A 22 0.28 -3.14 -3.97
N CYS A 23 -0.43 -2.86 -2.88
CA CYS A 23 0.01 -3.26 -1.54
C CYS A 23 -0.02 -4.78 -1.35
N ASN A 24 -1.07 -5.46 -1.84
CA ASN A 24 -1.13 -6.92 -1.85
C ASN A 24 0.03 -7.50 -2.66
N ASP A 25 0.28 -7.03 -3.89
CA ASP A 25 1.41 -7.53 -4.71
C ASP A 25 2.77 -7.35 -4.02
N TYR A 26 2.94 -6.29 -3.25
CA TYR A 26 4.14 -6.05 -2.46
C TYR A 26 4.28 -7.03 -1.28
N LEU A 27 3.19 -7.26 -0.53
CA LEU A 27 3.19 -8.06 0.70
C LEU A 27 3.06 -9.58 0.46
N THR A 28 2.17 -10.00 -0.43
CA THR A 28 1.84 -11.43 -0.62
C THR A 28 2.68 -12.09 -1.69
N ALA A 29 3.05 -11.35 -2.74
CA ALA A 29 3.89 -11.87 -3.81
C ALA A 29 5.39 -11.55 -3.63
N ASN A 30 5.78 -10.96 -2.49
CA ASN A 30 7.16 -10.59 -2.14
C ASN A 30 7.91 -9.85 -3.28
N ARG A 31 7.20 -9.02 -4.05
CA ARG A 31 7.79 -8.31 -5.18
C ARG A 31 8.60 -7.12 -4.72
N THR A 32 9.74 -6.90 -5.37
CA THR A 32 10.55 -5.70 -5.10
C THR A 32 9.93 -4.45 -5.72
N ILE A 33 10.38 -3.29 -5.26
CA ILE A 33 9.93 -1.99 -5.80
C ILE A 33 10.24 -1.89 -7.31
N SER A 34 11.37 -2.44 -7.76
CA SER A 34 11.75 -2.49 -9.18
C SER A 34 10.81 -3.37 -10.00
N ASP A 35 10.38 -4.51 -9.47
CA ASP A 35 9.42 -5.40 -10.15
C ASP A 35 8.04 -4.76 -10.26
N LEU A 36 7.62 -4.02 -9.23
CA LEU A 36 6.36 -3.28 -9.28
C LEU A 36 6.44 -2.10 -10.26
N SER A 37 7.59 -1.44 -10.34
CA SER A 37 7.86 -0.36 -11.30
C SER A 37 7.71 -0.85 -12.75
N THR A 38 8.24 -2.03 -13.08
CA THR A 38 8.10 -2.62 -14.41
C THR A 38 6.68 -3.11 -14.69
N LEU A 39 6.03 -3.77 -13.73
CA LEU A 39 4.67 -4.29 -13.89
C LEU A 39 3.63 -3.19 -14.08
N TYR A 40 3.69 -2.14 -13.25
CA TYR A 40 2.77 -1.00 -13.30
C TYR A 40 3.23 0.11 -14.26
N LYS A 41 4.34 -0.10 -14.97
CA LYS A 41 4.93 0.84 -15.96
C LYS A 41 5.05 2.26 -15.41
N CYS A 42 5.58 2.40 -14.20
CA CYS A 42 5.73 3.69 -13.54
C CYS A 42 7.03 3.73 -12.75
N SER A 43 7.54 4.93 -12.43
CA SER A 43 8.79 5.05 -11.70
C SER A 43 8.73 4.42 -10.30
N GLU A 44 9.87 3.92 -9.81
CA GLU A 44 9.98 3.43 -8.43
C GLU A 44 9.58 4.50 -7.39
N ARG A 45 9.85 5.78 -7.67
CA ARG A 45 9.42 6.90 -6.81
C ARG A 45 7.89 6.92 -6.67
N THR A 46 7.16 6.64 -7.74
CA THR A 46 5.70 6.54 -7.74
C THR A 46 5.23 5.36 -6.89
N ILE A 47 5.87 4.20 -7.02
CA ILE A 47 5.57 3.02 -6.20
C ILE A 47 5.78 3.31 -4.71
N ARG A 48 6.96 3.84 -4.34
CA ARG A 48 7.27 4.21 -2.94
C ARG A 48 6.24 5.18 -2.34
N ARG A 49 5.89 6.25 -3.09
CA ARG A 49 4.88 7.22 -2.66
C ARG A 49 3.49 6.60 -2.50
N ARG A 50 3.11 5.64 -3.34
CA ARG A 50 1.81 4.98 -3.22
C ARG A 50 1.75 4.01 -2.06
N LEU A 51 2.84 3.27 -1.80
CA LEU A 51 2.95 2.40 -0.63
C LEU A 51 2.87 3.22 0.67
N SER A 52 3.54 4.37 0.75
CA SER A 52 3.50 5.19 1.97
C SER A 52 2.08 5.67 2.31
N LEU A 53 1.28 6.04 1.30
CA LEU A 53 -0.11 6.46 1.50
C LEU A 53 -1.01 5.35 2.06
N VAL A 54 -0.68 4.08 1.79
CA VAL A 54 -1.43 2.94 2.35
C VAL A 54 -1.00 2.67 3.79
N VAL A 55 0.30 2.79 4.09
CA VAL A 55 0.85 2.60 5.45
C VAL A 55 0.24 3.60 6.43
N ASP A 56 0.02 4.86 6.01
CA ASP A 56 -0.61 5.88 6.85
C ASP A 56 -2.08 5.54 7.23
N SER A 57 -2.73 4.63 6.50
CA SER A 57 -4.09 4.16 6.80
C SER A 57 -4.14 2.93 7.72
N PHE A 58 -2.99 2.38 8.11
CA PHE A 58 -2.93 1.25 9.02
C PHE A 58 -3.18 1.72 10.46
N THR A 59 -4.37 1.44 10.97
CA THR A 59 -4.67 1.58 12.40
C THR A 59 -4.28 0.29 13.10
N ALA A 60 -3.12 0.28 13.75
CA ALA A 60 -2.73 -0.83 14.59
C ALA A 60 -3.69 -0.97 15.77
N THR A 61 -4.38 -2.10 15.87
CA THR A 61 -5.23 -2.42 17.02
C THR A 61 -4.35 -2.99 18.12
N TYR A 62 -4.01 -2.16 19.11
CA TYR A 62 -3.29 -2.62 20.29
C TYR A 62 -4.27 -3.08 21.37
N PRO A 63 -3.99 -4.20 22.06
CA PRO A 63 -4.78 -4.59 23.22
C PRO A 63 -4.64 -3.55 24.34
N LYS A 64 -5.75 -3.21 25.01
CA LYS A 64 -5.73 -2.27 26.16
C LYS A 64 -4.90 -2.77 27.35
N SER A 65 -4.74 -4.08 27.46
CA SER A 65 -3.95 -4.75 28.48
C SER A 65 -3.41 -6.07 27.93
N ALA A 66 -2.14 -6.38 28.19
CA ALA A 66 -1.52 -7.65 27.86
C ALA A 66 -0.77 -8.18 29.08
N VAL A 67 -0.85 -9.48 29.34
CA VAL A 67 -0.03 -10.17 30.35
C VAL A 67 1.22 -10.67 29.65
N ILE A 68 2.38 -10.13 30.02
CA ILE A 68 3.68 -10.57 29.52
C ILE A 68 4.21 -11.60 30.51
N ILE A 69 4.33 -12.85 30.08
CA ILE A 69 4.98 -13.91 30.86
C ILE A 69 6.43 -13.96 30.40
N LEU A 70 7.34 -13.52 31.26
CA LEU A 70 8.79 -13.59 31.04
C LEU A 70 9.34 -14.82 31.75
N ASP A 71 10.00 -15.72 31.01
CA ASP A 71 10.79 -16.78 31.62
C ASP A 71 12.12 -16.21 32.09
N THR A 72 12.28 -16.07 33.40
CA THR A 72 13.49 -15.53 34.05
C THR A 72 14.59 -16.58 34.23
N THR A 73 14.56 -17.66 33.45
CA THR A 73 15.40 -18.86 33.67
C THR A 73 16.80 -18.76 33.10
N TYR A 74 17.12 -17.70 32.37
CA TYR A 74 18.46 -17.44 31.87
C TYR A 74 18.80 -15.96 32.07
N PHE A 75 19.57 -15.68 33.12
CA PHE A 75 20.30 -14.43 33.34
C PHE A 75 21.75 -14.61 32.88
#